data_AF-A0A7X6WTB0-F1
#
_entry.id   AF-A0A7X6WTB0-F1
#
_cell.length_a   1.000
_cell.length_b   1.000
_cell.length_c   1.000
_cell.angle_alpha   90.00
_cell.angle_beta   90.00
_cell.angle_gamma   90.00
#
_symmetry.space_group_name_H-M   'P 1'
#
loop_
_entity.id
_entity.type
_entity.pdbx_description
1 polymer ?
#
loop_
_entity_poly.entity_id
_entity_poly.type
_entity_poly.pdbx_seq_one_letter_code
_entity_poly.pdbx_strand_id
1 'polypeptide(L)' 'MKIALIGQKGIPAKFGGVERHVEELAGEMVKKGHQVFVYARNNYTS' A
#
# COMPACT_ATOMS: atom_id res chain seq x y z
N MET A 1 6.15 10.43 10.62
CA MET A 1 6.23 11.14 9.31
C MET A 1 4.99 10.82 8.50
N LYS A 2 4.61 11.68 7.54
CA LYS A 2 3.52 11.41 6.58
C LYS A 2 4.11 10.85 5.30
N ILE A 3 3.65 9.68 4.86
CA ILE A 3 4.19 8.93 3.72
C ILE A 3 3.05 8.58 2.77
N ALA A 4 3.24 8.83 1.47
CA ALA A 4 2.28 8.46 0.42
C ALA A 4 2.91 7.43 -0.51
N LEU A 5 2.28 6.26 -0.65
CA LEU A 5 2.68 5.20 -1.58
C LEU A 5 1.75 5.23 -2.80
N ILE A 6 2.33 5.42 -3.98
CA ILE A 6 1.62 5.57 -5.27
C ILE A 6 2.32 4.67 -6.31
N GLY A 7 1.54 3.95 -7.11
CA GLY A 7 2.04 3.17 -8.25
C GLY A 7 1.63 1.68 -8.25
N GLN A 8 1.20 1.16 -7.10
CA GLN A 8 0.55 -0.14 -6.97
C GLN A 8 -0.86 -0.13 -7.60
N LYS A 9 -1.33 -1.31 -8.01
CA LYS A 9 -2.64 -1.48 -8.66
C LYS A 9 -3.77 -1.35 -7.63
N GLY A 10 -3.88 -2.32 -6.72
CA GLY A 10 -4.86 -2.37 -5.64
C GLY A 10 -4.24 -2.64 -4.26
N ILE A 11 -5.03 -2.39 -3.22
CA ILE A 11 -4.81 -2.89 -1.86
C ILE A 11 -6.18 -3.30 -1.28
N PRO A 12 -6.34 -4.47 -0.60
CA PRO A 12 -5.33 -5.50 -0.32
C PRO A 12 -4.79 -6.20 -1.59
N ALA A 13 -3.59 -6.77 -1.52
CA ALA A 13 -2.90 -7.37 -2.66
C ALA A 13 -3.63 -8.62 -3.19
N LYS A 14 -3.81 -8.71 -4.52
CA LYS A 14 -4.57 -9.81 -5.14
C LYS A 14 -3.83 -10.54 -6.25
N PHE A 15 -2.96 -9.87 -7.00
CA PHE A 15 -2.45 -10.42 -8.26
C PHE A 15 -0.94 -10.28 -8.43
N GLY A 16 -0.27 -9.31 -7.79
CA GLY A 16 1.12 -8.97 -8.10
C GLY A 16 2.05 -8.85 -6.89
N GLY A 17 3.32 -9.21 -7.11
CA GLY A 17 4.38 -9.06 -6.10
C GLY A 17 4.59 -7.61 -5.64
N VAL A 18 4.34 -6.63 -6.53
CA VAL A 18 4.40 -5.21 -6.16
C VAL A 18 3.31 -4.85 -5.15
N GLU A 19 2.08 -5.31 -5.33
CA GLU A 19 0.98 -5.04 -4.40
C GLU A 19 1.29 -5.65 -3.02
N ARG A 20 1.73 -6.91 -3.02
CA ARG A 20 2.15 -7.65 -1.81
C ARG A 20 3.25 -6.91 -1.06
N HIS A 21 4.29 -6.49 -1.78
CA HIS A 21 5.42 -5.78 -1.19
C HIS A 21 4.99 -4.43 -0.61
N VAL A 22 4.16 -3.67 -1.32
CA VAL A 22 3.65 -2.38 -0.83
C VAL A 22 2.77 -2.56 0.41
N GLU A 23 1.93 -3.58 0.45
CA GLU A 23 1.09 -3.89 1.62
C GLU A 23 1.92 -4.23 2.86
N GLU A 24 2.90 -5.13 2.72
CA GLU A 24 3.81 -5.51 3.82
C GLU A 24 4.64 -4.30 4.28
N LEU A 25 5.20 -3.54 3.33
CA LEU A 25 5.98 -2.34 3.61
C LEU A 25 5.16 -1.26 4.34
N ALA A 26 3.93 -1.01 3.88
CA ALA A 26 3.02 -0.07 4.52
C ALA A 26 2.72 -0.49 5.97
N GLY A 27 2.47 -1.77 6.21
CA GLY A 27 2.27 -2.32 7.55
C GLY A 27 3.47 -2.09 8.47
N GLU A 28 4.68 -2.36 7.99
CA GLU A 28 5.91 -2.12 8.76
C GLU A 28 6.16 -0.62 9.03
N MET A 29 5.87 0.25 8.06
CA MET A 29 5.97 1.70 8.25
C MET A 29 4.98 2.22 9.31
N VAL A 30 3.75 1.70 9.33
CA VAL A 30 2.77 2.04 10.37
C VAL A 30 3.24 1.56 11.74
N LYS A 31 3.78 0.34 11.86
CA LYS A 31 4.37 -0.17 13.11
C LYS A 31 5.51 0.69 13.64
N LYS A 32 6.26 1.35 12.76
CA LYS A 32 7.30 2.34 13.11
C LYS A 32 6.76 3.73 13.49
N GLY A 33 5.44 3.90 13.61
CA GLY A 33 4.79 5.14 14.02
C GLY A 33 4.64 6.17 12.88
N HIS A 34 4.65 5.72 11.62
CA HIS A 34 4.41 6.62 10.48
C HIS A 34 2.92 6.64 10.11
N GLN A 35 2.46 7.80 9.63
CA GLN A 35 1.14 7.95 9.02
C GLN A 35 1.28 7.66 7.53
N VAL A 36 0.75 6.53 7.08
CA VAL A 36 0.93 6.01 5.71
C VAL A 36 -0.39 6.08 4.96
N PHE A 37 -0.34 6.60 3.73
CA PHE A 37 -1.46 6.63 2.79
C PHE A 37 -1.09 5.80 1.56
N VAL A 38 -1.94 4.84 1.23
CA VAL A 38 -1.74 3.93 0.11
C VAL A 38 -2.77 4.26 -0.95
N TYR A 39 -2.35 4.87 -2.06
CA TYR A 39 -3.26 5.23 -3.15
C TYR A 39 -3.33 4.10 -4.16
N ALA A 40 -4.56 3.68 -4.46
CA ALA A 40 -4.87 2.68 -5.46
C ALA A 40 -5.89 3.24 -6.47
N ARG A 41 -5.96 2.62 -7.65
CA ARG A 41 -6.98 2.97 -8.64
C ARG A 41 -8.28 2.27 -8.29
N ASN A 42 -9.41 2.98 -8.36
CA ASN A 42 -10.73 2.44 -7.98
C ASN A 42 -11.06 1.09 -8.64
N ASN A 43 -10.64 0.86 -9.88
CA ASN A 43 -10.94 -0.38 -10.61
C ASN A 43 -10.16 -1.61 -10.11
N TYR A 44 -9.22 -1.44 -9.18
CA TYR A 44 -8.41 -2.51 -8.59
C TYR A 44 -8.67 -2.71 -7.10
N THR A 45 -9.54 -1.90 -6.51
CA THR A 45 -10.00 -2.02 -5.11
C THR A 45 -11.42 -2.59 -5.12
N SER A 46 -11.71 -3.55 -4.23
CA SER A 46 -13.03 -4.20 -4.12
C SER A 46 -13.42 -4.37 -2.68
#